data_AF-A0AAD4HV69-F1
#
_entry.id   AF-A0AAD4HV69-F1
#
_cell.length_a   1.000
_cell.length_b   1.000
_cell.length_c   1.000
_cell.angle_alpha   90.00
_cell.angle_beta   90.00
_cell.angle_gamma   90.00
#
_symmetry.space_group_name_H-M   'P 1'
#
loop_
_entity.id
_entity.type
_entity.pdbx_description
1 polymer ?
#
loop_
_entity_poly.entity_id
_entity_poly.type
_entity_poly.pdbx_seq_one_letter_code
_entity_poly.pdbx_strand_id
1 'polypeptide(L)'
;MHGVDRRRGVLREPRGRGILNLAKLFRDTVVNTIWEGTTSIMADDIGRVLKDKRIANGRIVEDVYAPWVRKVLQPCQRHFARECDLVLERLDALLSLLARVKGNDRHLEYSGRHILVHLEIITTAVALLHDANTDHDDISSAVATRYVASNAIPATSHHHFETGDDWEKEQEMDRRIFLGAGFTPSQHLSGKL
;
A
#
# COMPACT_ATOMS: atom_id res chain seq x y z
N MET A 1 5.06 56.98 -41.94
CA MET A 1 5.44 56.90 -40.51
C MET A 1 4.32 57.58 -39.74
N HIS A 2 3.57 57.00 -38.81
CA HIS A 2 3.75 55.84 -37.94
C HIS A 2 2.46 55.02 -37.84
N GLY A 3 2.62 53.70 -37.80
CA GLY A 3 1.55 52.80 -37.37
C GLY A 3 1.33 52.91 -35.88
N VAL A 4 0.07 52.87 -35.46
CA VAL A 4 -0.31 52.62 -34.07
C VAL A 4 -1.27 51.44 -34.10
N ASP A 5 -0.69 50.28 -33.81
CA ASP A 5 -1.38 49.01 -33.58
C ASP A 5 -2.34 49.16 -32.40
N ARG A 6 -3.64 49.02 -32.66
CA ARG A 6 -4.71 49.00 -31.63
C ARG A 6 -5.07 47.58 -31.20
N ARG A 7 -4.11 46.66 -31.07
CA ARG A 7 -4.31 45.47 -30.26
C ARG A 7 -4.12 45.81 -28.78
N ARG A 8 -5.19 46.34 -28.17
CA ARG A 8 -5.34 46.21 -26.71
C ARG A 8 -5.41 44.72 -26.42
N GLY A 9 -4.29 44.17 -25.95
CA GLY A 9 -4.20 42.87 -25.32
C GLY A 9 -5.10 42.84 -24.10
N VAL A 10 -6.37 42.51 -24.32
CA VAL A 10 -7.15 41.85 -23.28
C VAL A 10 -6.55 40.47 -23.22
N LEU A 11 -5.64 40.26 -22.27
CA LEU A 11 -5.34 38.93 -21.77
C LEU A 11 -6.68 38.37 -21.30
N ARG A 12 -7.33 37.64 -22.19
CA ARG A 12 -8.47 36.80 -21.87
C ARG A 12 -7.86 35.67 -21.06
N GLU A 13 -7.63 35.91 -19.77
CA GLU A 13 -7.52 34.82 -18.83
C GLU A 13 -8.72 33.92 -19.11
N PRO A 14 -8.52 32.62 -19.36
CA PRO A 14 -9.63 31.71 -19.51
C PRO A 14 -10.29 31.56 -18.14
N ARG A 15 -11.15 32.52 -17.80
CA ARG A 15 -12.18 32.38 -16.76
C ARG A 15 -13.03 31.19 -17.18
N GLY A 16 -12.77 30.03 -16.59
CA GLY A 16 -13.59 28.83 -16.81
C GLY A 16 -12.89 27.48 -16.74
N ARG A 17 -11.55 27.38 -16.64
CA ARG A 17 -10.96 26.11 -16.15
C ARG A 17 -11.06 26.16 -14.64
N GLY A 18 -12.12 25.57 -14.09
CA GLY A 18 -12.39 25.54 -12.65
C GLY A 18 -11.10 25.27 -11.87
N ILE A 19 -10.85 26.10 -10.86
CA ILE A 19 -9.66 26.09 -10.00
C ILE A 19 -9.44 24.70 -9.35
N LEU A 20 -10.46 23.84 -9.36
CA LEU A 20 -10.42 22.42 -9.03
C LEU A 20 -10.90 21.59 -10.23
N ASN A 21 -10.02 21.29 -11.19
CA ASN A 21 -10.34 20.33 -12.26
C ASN A 21 -10.20 18.89 -11.73
N LEU A 22 -11.01 18.54 -10.72
CA LEU A 22 -11.00 17.25 -10.06
C LEU A 22 -11.22 16.10 -11.05
N ALA A 23 -12.05 16.31 -12.08
CA ALA A 23 -12.28 15.33 -13.13
C ALA A 23 -11.05 15.06 -14.00
N LYS A 24 -10.18 16.05 -14.20
CA LYS A 24 -8.89 15.85 -14.86
C LYS A 24 -7.93 15.12 -13.92
N LEU A 25 -7.77 15.60 -12.69
CA LEU A 25 -6.90 14.96 -11.70
C LEU A 25 -7.25 13.47 -11.54
N PHE A 26 -8.53 13.15 -11.33
CA PHE A 26 -8.99 11.77 -11.19
C PHE A 26 -8.62 10.91 -12.40
N ARG A 27 -8.94 11.35 -13.62
CA ARG A 27 -8.62 10.60 -14.85
C ARG A 27 -7.11 10.45 -15.05
N ASP A 28 -6.35 11.49 -14.76
CA ASP A 28 -4.90 11.48 -14.91
C ASP A 28 -4.23 10.60 -13.84
N THR A 29 -4.78 10.50 -12.62
CA THR A 29 -4.23 9.63 -11.56
C THR A 29 -4.62 8.17 -11.69
N VAL A 30 -5.77 7.85 -12.31
CA VAL A 30 -6.22 6.45 -12.48
C VAL A 30 -5.25 5.65 -13.35
N VAL A 31 -4.53 6.30 -14.26
CA VAL A 31 -3.53 5.60 -15.09
C VAL A 31 -2.42 4.97 -14.23
N ASN A 32 -2.08 5.57 -13.08
CA ASN A 32 -0.98 5.11 -12.21
C ASN A 32 -1.19 3.70 -11.66
N THR A 33 -2.45 3.23 -11.59
CA THR A 33 -2.76 1.87 -11.11
C THR A 33 -2.72 0.82 -12.23
N ILE A 34 -2.38 1.23 -13.46
CA ILE A 34 -2.47 0.39 -14.66
C ILE A 34 -1.12 0.27 -15.37
N TRP A 35 -0.46 1.39 -15.69
CA TRP A 35 0.52 1.43 -16.78
C TRP A 35 1.93 0.88 -16.46
N GLU A 36 2.37 0.92 -15.21
CA GLU A 36 3.67 0.38 -14.77
C GLU A 36 3.54 -0.97 -14.06
N GLY A 37 2.43 -1.66 -14.28
CA GLY A 37 2.04 -2.85 -13.55
C GLY A 37 0.81 -2.56 -12.70
N THR A 38 -0.22 -3.37 -12.88
CA THR A 38 -1.41 -3.26 -12.04
C THR A 38 -1.08 -3.62 -10.59
N THR A 39 -1.93 -3.21 -9.65
CA THR A 39 -1.76 -3.60 -8.24
C THR A 39 -1.63 -5.11 -8.04
N SER A 40 -2.28 -5.93 -8.88
CA SER A 40 -2.12 -7.39 -8.83
C SER A 40 -0.73 -7.85 -9.28
N ILE A 41 -0.18 -7.21 -10.31
CA ILE A 41 1.16 -7.53 -10.82
C ILE A 41 2.22 -7.10 -9.80
N MET A 42 2.06 -5.92 -9.20
CA MET A 42 2.94 -5.48 -8.10
C MET A 42 2.87 -6.43 -6.90
N ALA A 43 1.68 -6.99 -6.60
CA ALA A 43 1.51 -7.98 -5.55
C ALA A 43 2.24 -9.29 -5.86
N ASP A 44 2.20 -9.76 -7.11
CA ASP A 44 2.97 -10.94 -7.55
C ASP A 44 4.48 -10.69 -7.48
N ASP A 45 4.92 -9.51 -7.89
CA ASP A 45 6.34 -9.13 -7.87
C ASP A 45 6.92 -9.12 -6.45
N ILE A 46 6.12 -8.78 -5.43
CA ILE A 46 6.54 -8.94 -4.04
C ILE A 46 6.85 -10.39 -3.69
N GLY A 47 6.08 -11.35 -4.19
CA GLY A 47 6.37 -12.76 -3.99
C GLY A 47 7.75 -13.15 -4.55
N ARG A 48 8.16 -12.53 -5.66
CA ARG A 48 9.48 -12.73 -6.26
C ARG A 48 10.59 -12.13 -5.40
N VAL A 49 10.40 -10.91 -4.90
CA VAL A 49 11.36 -10.22 -4.02
C VAL A 49 11.54 -10.97 -2.70
N LEU A 50 10.45 -11.40 -2.08
CA LEU A 50 10.49 -12.14 -0.81
C LEU A 50 11.22 -13.49 -0.94
N LYS A 51 11.16 -14.13 -2.11
CA LYS A 51 11.85 -15.41 -2.36
C LYS A 51 13.28 -15.25 -2.88
N ASP A 52 13.74 -14.04 -3.18
CA ASP A 52 15.05 -13.83 -3.78
C ASP A 52 16.19 -14.11 -2.80
N LYS A 53 16.82 -15.30 -2.94
CA LYS A 53 17.93 -15.73 -2.09
C LYS A 53 19.19 -14.87 -2.24
N ARG A 54 19.31 -14.07 -3.30
CA ARG A 54 20.44 -13.16 -3.49
C ARG A 54 20.38 -11.97 -2.51
N ILE A 55 19.18 -11.64 -2.01
CA ILE A 55 18.96 -10.51 -1.12
C ILE A 55 18.56 -11.06 0.25
N ALA A 56 19.44 -10.89 1.24
CA ALA A 56 19.20 -11.36 2.62
C ALA A 56 18.74 -12.83 2.71
N ASN A 57 19.19 -13.70 1.79
CA ASN A 57 18.81 -15.11 1.73
C ASN A 57 17.29 -15.36 1.70
N GLY A 58 16.52 -14.48 1.06
CA GLY A 58 15.05 -14.59 0.99
C GLY A 58 14.36 -14.27 2.33
N ARG A 59 15.02 -13.51 3.21
CA ARG A 59 14.48 -13.02 4.49
C ARG A 59 14.58 -11.50 4.59
N ILE A 60 14.33 -10.82 3.48
CA ILE A 60 14.55 -9.36 3.38
C ILE A 60 13.69 -8.59 4.40
N VAL A 61 12.50 -9.08 4.73
CA VAL A 61 11.64 -8.40 5.69
C VAL A 61 12.18 -8.59 7.11
N GLU A 62 12.55 -9.82 7.47
CA GLU A 62 13.03 -10.15 8.81
C GLU A 62 14.42 -9.57 9.09
N ASP A 63 15.32 -9.58 8.10
CA ASP A 63 16.73 -9.25 8.29
C ASP A 63 17.10 -7.82 7.90
N VAL A 64 16.26 -7.13 7.11
CA VAL A 64 16.55 -5.77 6.63
C VAL A 64 15.43 -4.80 7.01
N TYR A 65 14.20 -5.06 6.57
CA TYR A 65 13.09 -4.13 6.76
C TYR A 65 12.71 -3.97 8.25
N ALA A 66 12.48 -5.06 8.97
CA ALA A 66 12.08 -5.01 10.38
C ALA A 66 13.15 -4.36 11.28
N PRO A 67 14.46 -4.67 11.13
CA PRO A 67 15.52 -3.93 11.83
C PRO A 67 15.55 -2.45 11.48
N TRP A 68 15.34 -2.09 10.21
CA TRP A 68 15.26 -0.68 9.80
C TRP A 68 14.10 0.04 10.49
N VAL A 69 12.89 -0.52 10.47
CA VAL A 69 11.71 0.04 11.16
C VAL A 69 12.02 0.28 12.63
N ARG A 70 12.51 -0.74 13.35
CA ARG A 70 12.82 -0.65 14.78
C ARG A 70 13.88 0.41 15.07
N LYS A 71 14.93 0.48 14.24
CA LYS A 71 16.01 1.46 14.37
C LYS A 71 15.51 2.90 14.19
N VAL A 72 14.66 3.14 13.19
CA VAL A 72 14.12 4.48 12.90
C VAL A 72 13.13 4.93 13.97
N LEU A 73 12.32 4.02 14.52
CA LEU A 73 11.35 4.34 15.57
C LEU A 73 11.97 4.52 16.95
N GLN A 74 13.15 3.96 17.21
CA GLN A 74 13.84 4.08 18.51
C GLN A 74 13.94 5.53 19.04
N PRO A 75 14.42 6.54 18.29
CA PRO A 75 14.43 7.92 18.76
C PRO A 75 13.03 8.52 18.91
N CYS A 76 12.08 8.11 18.07
CA CYS A 76 10.70 8.61 18.05
C CYS A 76 9.92 8.19 19.31
N GLN A 77 10.30 7.09 19.97
CA GLN A 77 9.63 6.57 21.16
C GLN A 77 9.53 7.59 22.32
N ARG A 78 10.42 8.58 22.36
CA ARG A 78 10.38 9.63 23.40
C ARG A 78 9.16 10.54 23.30
N HIS A 79 8.69 10.81 22.08
CA HIS A 79 7.61 11.75 21.81
C HIS A 79 6.34 11.07 21.30
N PHE A 80 6.49 9.93 20.64
CA PHE A 80 5.42 9.21 19.94
C PHE A 80 5.32 7.75 20.39
N ALA A 81 5.46 7.50 21.70
CA ALA A 81 5.53 6.13 22.25
C ALA A 81 4.36 5.25 21.78
N ARG A 82 3.12 5.76 21.90
CA ARG A 82 1.90 5.03 21.51
C ARG A 82 1.87 4.74 20.02
N GLU A 83 2.22 5.72 19.20
CA GLU A 83 2.22 5.58 17.75
C GLU A 83 3.28 4.56 17.30
N CYS A 84 4.48 4.62 17.88
CA CYS A 84 5.52 3.63 17.65
C CYS A 84 5.03 2.22 17.99
N ASP A 85 4.37 2.04 19.15
CA ASP A 85 3.84 0.74 19.56
C ASP A 85 2.84 0.18 18.55
N LEU A 86 1.90 1.01 18.05
CA LEU A 86 0.95 0.60 17.01
C LEU A 86 1.64 0.18 15.70
N VAL A 87 2.68 0.92 15.28
CA VAL A 87 3.44 0.57 14.09
C VAL A 87 4.22 -0.74 14.29
N LEU A 88 4.76 -0.97 15.48
CA LEU A 88 5.44 -2.22 15.83
C LEU A 88 4.48 -3.42 15.89
N GLU A 89 3.28 -3.24 16.45
CA GLU A 89 2.23 -4.26 16.40
C GLU A 89 1.86 -4.63 14.94
N ARG A 90 1.76 -3.62 14.07
CA ARG A 90 1.51 -3.84 12.64
C ARG A 90 2.66 -4.56 11.94
N LEU A 91 3.91 -4.29 12.34
CA LEU A 91 5.09 -5.00 11.88
C LEU A 91 5.07 -6.46 12.32
N ASP A 92 4.70 -6.75 13.57
CA ASP A 92 4.60 -8.11 14.08
C ASP A 92 3.47 -8.89 13.38
N ALA A 93 2.37 -8.23 13.02
CA ALA A 93 1.32 -8.81 12.18
C ALA A 93 1.82 -9.18 10.77
N LEU A 94 2.63 -8.31 10.15
CA LEU A 94 3.29 -8.60 8.87
C LEU A 94 4.23 -9.81 8.98
N LEU A 95 5.09 -9.84 10.01
CA LEU A 95 6.02 -10.95 10.24
C LEU A 95 5.27 -12.27 10.47
N SER A 96 4.17 -12.22 11.21
CA SER A 96 3.29 -13.38 11.45
C SER A 96 2.63 -13.87 10.16
N LEU A 97 2.16 -12.96 9.29
CA LEU A 97 1.63 -13.31 7.98
C LEU A 97 2.70 -13.99 7.11
N LEU A 98 3.90 -13.41 7.04
CA LEU A 98 5.01 -13.96 6.26
C LEU A 98 5.42 -15.35 6.75
N ALA A 99 5.41 -15.59 8.06
CA ALA A 99 5.67 -16.90 8.63
C ALA A 99 4.61 -17.94 8.19
N ARG A 100 3.33 -17.57 8.12
CA ARG A 100 2.23 -18.46 7.67
C ARG A 100 2.28 -18.80 6.19
N VAL A 101 2.66 -17.86 5.33
CA VAL A 101 2.71 -18.08 3.87
C VAL A 101 4.03 -18.72 3.42
N LYS A 102 5.01 -18.84 4.31
CA LYS A 102 6.35 -19.32 3.97
C LYS A 102 6.30 -20.74 3.40
N GLY A 103 6.84 -20.90 2.19
CA GLY A 103 6.86 -22.20 1.49
C GLY A 103 5.51 -22.61 0.87
N ASN A 104 4.48 -21.78 0.96
CA ASN A 104 3.20 -21.98 0.27
C ASN A 104 2.99 -20.88 -0.77
N ASP A 105 3.40 -21.16 -2.01
CA ASP A 105 3.38 -20.19 -3.11
C ASP A 105 1.97 -19.67 -3.40
N ARG A 106 0.94 -20.52 -3.33
CA ARG A 106 -0.45 -20.10 -3.58
C ARG A 106 -0.98 -19.19 -2.48
N HIS A 107 -0.67 -19.50 -1.22
CA HIS A 107 -1.06 -18.65 -0.10
C HIS A 107 -0.33 -17.29 -0.15
N LEU A 108 0.93 -17.29 -0.60
CA LEU A 108 1.69 -16.07 -0.82
C LEU A 108 1.09 -15.20 -1.94
N GLU A 109 0.75 -15.81 -3.09
CA GLU A 109 0.07 -15.12 -4.21
C GLU A 109 -1.26 -14.51 -3.76
N TYR A 110 -2.07 -15.29 -3.04
CA TYR A 110 -3.33 -14.81 -2.44
C TYR A 110 -3.10 -13.63 -1.49
N SER A 111 -2.04 -13.69 -0.68
CA SER A 111 -1.73 -12.69 0.34
C SER A 111 -0.96 -11.47 -0.18
N GLY A 112 -0.54 -11.43 -1.45
CA GLY A 112 0.39 -10.42 -1.96
C GLY A 112 -0.11 -8.98 -1.76
N ARG A 113 -1.41 -8.74 -1.96
CA ARG A 113 -2.01 -7.41 -1.70
C ARG A 113 -2.04 -7.06 -0.22
N HIS A 114 -2.27 -8.03 0.66
CA HIS A 114 -2.24 -7.79 2.10
C HIS A 114 -0.83 -7.41 2.55
N ILE A 115 0.18 -8.11 2.04
CA ILE A 115 1.59 -7.80 2.30
C ILE A 115 1.93 -6.39 1.84
N LEU A 116 1.50 -5.98 0.64
CA LEU A 116 1.66 -4.60 0.14
C LEU A 116 1.11 -3.55 1.10
N VAL A 117 -0.13 -3.75 1.56
CA VAL A 117 -0.79 -2.81 2.47
C VAL A 117 -0.04 -2.70 3.79
N HIS A 118 0.45 -3.82 4.35
CA HIS A 118 1.30 -3.76 5.53
C HIS A 118 2.59 -2.95 5.30
N LEU A 119 3.28 -3.21 4.19
CA LEU A 119 4.52 -2.49 3.86
C LEU A 119 4.29 -1.00 3.67
N GLU A 120 3.23 -0.61 2.95
CA GLU A 120 2.84 0.78 2.69
C GLU A 120 2.57 1.53 4.00
N ILE A 121 1.69 0.99 4.84
CA ILE A 121 1.29 1.63 6.11
C ILE A 121 2.48 1.78 7.04
N ILE A 122 3.27 0.72 7.22
CA ILE A 122 4.44 0.74 8.11
C ILE A 122 5.48 1.74 7.59
N THR A 123 5.81 1.70 6.29
CA THR A 123 6.83 2.60 5.71
C THR A 123 6.41 4.06 5.84
N THR A 124 5.14 4.37 5.51
CA THR A 124 4.62 5.74 5.58
C THR A 124 4.56 6.24 7.02
N ALA A 125 4.09 5.41 7.96
CA ALA A 125 4.06 5.77 9.38
C ALA A 125 5.46 6.03 9.94
N VAL A 126 6.44 5.18 9.63
CA VAL A 126 7.84 5.34 10.04
C VAL A 126 8.42 6.64 9.48
N ALA A 127 8.18 6.94 8.20
CA ALA A 127 8.65 8.17 7.59
C ALA A 127 8.04 9.42 8.24
N LEU A 128 6.72 9.44 8.45
CA LEU A 128 6.04 10.57 9.08
C LEU A 128 6.45 10.79 10.54
N LEU A 129 6.61 9.71 11.32
CA LEU A 129 7.06 9.80 12.72
C LEU A 129 8.51 10.29 12.82
N HIS A 130 9.38 9.81 11.93
CA HIS A 130 10.77 10.27 11.89
C HIS A 130 10.88 11.75 11.50
N ASP A 131 10.12 12.17 10.49
CA ASP A 131 10.03 13.56 10.04
C ASP A 131 9.56 14.48 11.18
N ALA A 132 8.42 14.16 11.79
CA ALA A 132 7.87 14.89 12.92
C ALA A 132 8.83 14.95 14.13
N ASN A 133 9.55 13.86 14.41
CA ASN A 133 10.52 13.82 15.50
C ASN A 133 11.79 14.64 15.20
N THR A 134 12.13 14.87 13.93
CA THR A 134 13.31 15.65 13.53
C THR A 134 13.01 17.15 13.52
N ASP A 135 11.86 17.54 12.98
CA ASP A 135 11.52 18.94 12.74
C ASP A 135 10.88 19.62 13.96
N HIS A 136 10.40 18.84 14.94
CA HIS A 136 9.71 19.33 16.14
C HIS A 136 8.55 20.30 15.83
N ASP A 137 7.92 20.11 14.67
CA ASP A 137 6.80 20.91 14.20
C ASP A 137 5.47 20.29 14.66
N ASP A 138 4.60 21.12 15.22
CA ASP A 138 3.29 20.71 15.74
C ASP A 138 2.38 20.18 14.62
N ILE A 139 2.48 20.73 13.40
CA ILE A 139 1.68 20.30 12.26
C ILE A 139 2.11 18.89 11.83
N SER A 140 3.41 18.68 11.65
CA SER A 140 3.99 17.39 11.26
C SER A 140 3.70 16.32 12.31
N SER A 141 3.77 16.66 13.60
CA SER A 141 3.37 15.80 14.71
C SER A 141 1.89 15.40 14.63
N ALA A 142 1.00 16.37 14.39
CA ALA A 142 -0.43 16.11 14.25
C ALA A 142 -0.75 15.24 13.02
N VAL A 143 -0.04 15.43 11.90
CA VAL A 143 -0.17 14.60 10.69
C VAL A 143 0.25 13.16 10.98
N ALA A 144 1.42 12.97 11.60
CA ALA A 144 1.94 11.64 11.93
C ALA A 144 0.99 10.88 12.87
N THR A 145 0.59 11.49 14.00
CA THR A 145 -0.34 10.88 14.95
C THR A 145 -1.68 10.51 14.29
N ARG A 146 -2.26 11.39 13.47
CA ARG A 146 -3.55 11.12 12.80
C ARG A 146 -3.43 10.04 11.74
N TYR A 147 -2.33 10.01 11.00
CA TYR A 147 -2.07 8.95 10.02
C TYR A 147 -1.98 7.58 10.70
N VAL A 148 -1.18 7.48 11.77
CA VAL A 148 -1.00 6.25 12.55
C VAL A 148 -2.33 5.80 13.16
N ALA A 149 -3.09 6.72 13.76
CA ALA A 149 -4.40 6.40 14.32
C ALA A 149 -5.42 5.94 13.26
N SER A 150 -5.28 6.38 12.01
CA SER A 150 -6.23 6.04 10.94
C SER A 150 -5.86 4.75 10.19
N ASN A 151 -4.56 4.42 10.13
CA ASN A 151 -4.06 3.35 9.26
C ASN A 151 -3.29 2.24 10.01
N ALA A 152 -2.55 2.59 11.06
CA ALA A 152 -1.67 1.64 11.76
C ALA A 152 -2.37 0.85 12.86
N ILE A 153 -3.56 1.26 13.31
CA ILE A 153 -4.35 0.46 14.26
C ILE A 153 -4.59 -0.93 13.63
N PRO A 154 -4.24 -2.03 14.32
CA PRO A 154 -4.51 -3.37 13.84
C PRO A 154 -5.99 -3.48 13.44
N ALA A 155 -6.24 -4.02 12.26
CA ALA A 155 -7.58 -4.10 11.67
C ALA A 155 -8.50 -5.12 12.37
N THR A 156 -8.38 -5.31 13.69
CA THR A 156 -9.34 -6.09 14.48
C THR A 156 -10.75 -5.49 14.47
N SER A 157 -10.94 -4.28 13.92
CA SER A 157 -12.25 -3.61 13.88
C SER A 157 -12.78 -3.22 12.50
N HIS A 158 -12.02 -3.34 11.41
CA HIS A 158 -12.48 -2.85 10.09
C HIS A 158 -12.40 -3.83 8.92
N HIS A 159 -11.76 -4.98 9.08
CA HIS A 159 -11.95 -6.07 8.14
C HIS A 159 -11.80 -7.41 8.85
N HIS A 160 -12.75 -8.31 8.60
CA HIS A 160 -12.56 -9.76 8.71
C HIS A 160 -11.49 -10.23 7.69
N PHE A 161 -10.30 -9.63 7.67
CA PHE A 161 -9.10 -10.26 7.13
C PHE A 161 -8.47 -11.09 8.25
N GLU A 162 -9.29 -11.90 8.92
CA GLU A 162 -8.77 -13.10 9.53
C GLU A 162 -8.28 -13.96 8.36
N THR A 163 -6.98 -13.86 8.10
CA THR A 163 -6.22 -14.98 7.54
C THR A 163 -6.36 -16.14 8.52
N GLY A 164 -7.55 -16.73 8.59
CA GLY A 164 -7.74 -18.03 9.21
C GLY A 164 -6.87 -19.02 8.46
N ASP A 165 -6.63 -20.17 9.09
CA ASP A 165 -5.91 -21.29 8.48
C ASP A 165 -6.55 -21.82 7.16
N ASP A 166 -7.61 -21.17 6.67
CA ASP A 166 -8.48 -21.63 5.61
C ASP A 166 -8.67 -20.61 4.48
N TRP A 167 -7.59 -19.93 4.07
CA TRP A 167 -7.58 -19.04 2.91
C TRP A 167 -8.10 -19.72 1.62
N GLU A 168 -7.99 -21.05 1.52
CA GLU A 168 -8.55 -21.84 0.42
C GLU A 168 -10.09 -21.82 0.40
N LYS A 169 -10.74 -21.92 1.57
CA LYS A 169 -12.20 -21.79 1.67
C LYS A 169 -12.66 -20.37 1.34
N GLU A 170 -11.92 -19.35 1.77
CA GLU A 170 -12.21 -17.96 1.41
C GLU A 170 -12.07 -17.76 -0.11
N GLN A 171 -10.98 -18.24 -0.71
CA GLN A 171 -10.79 -18.21 -2.16
C GLN A 171 -11.93 -18.93 -2.92
N GLU A 172 -12.36 -20.09 -2.42
CA GLU A 172 -13.47 -20.82 -3.02
C GLU A 172 -14.81 -20.06 -2.87
N MET A 173 -15.03 -19.41 -1.72
CA MET A 173 -16.19 -18.55 -1.52
C MET A 173 -16.18 -17.37 -2.48
N ASP A 174 -15.05 -16.66 -2.60
CA ASP A 174 -14.85 -15.55 -3.55
C ASP A 174 -15.13 -15.99 -4.99
N ARG A 175 -14.64 -17.18 -5.36
CA ARG A 175 -14.89 -17.77 -6.68
C ARG A 175 -16.38 -18.00 -6.92
N ARG A 176 -17.11 -18.51 -5.92
CA ARG A 176 -18.57 -18.73 -6.00
C ARG A 176 -19.35 -17.43 -6.04
N ILE A 177 -18.91 -16.40 -5.32
CA ILE A 177 -19.49 -15.05 -5.37
C ILE A 177 -19.31 -14.46 -6.77
N PHE A 178 -18.10 -14.54 -7.33
CA PHE A 178 -17.76 -13.94 -8.62
C PHE A 178 -18.41 -14.67 -9.81
N LEU A 179 -18.33 -16.00 -9.83
CA LEU A 179 -18.76 -16.83 -10.97
C LEU A 179 -20.20 -17.34 -10.84
N GLY A 180 -20.81 -17.16 -9.67
CA GLY A 180 -22.14 -17.68 -9.33
C GLY A 180 -22.14 -19.15 -8.91
N ALA A 181 -23.20 -19.56 -8.21
CA ALA A 181 -23.33 -20.89 -7.60
C ALA A 181 -23.32 -22.07 -8.59
N GLY A 182 -23.54 -21.81 -9.88
CA GLY A 182 -23.55 -22.82 -10.94
C GLY A 182 -22.19 -23.10 -11.59
N PHE A 183 -21.12 -22.39 -11.20
CA PHE A 183 -19.82 -22.56 -11.82
C PHE A 183 -19.06 -23.78 -11.27
N THR A 184 -19.12 -24.90 -11.99
CA THR A 184 -18.24 -26.06 -11.80
C THR A 184 -16.98 -25.90 -12.67
N PRO A 185 -15.76 -26.06 -12.10
CA PRO A 185 -14.54 -26.09 -12.90
C PRO A 185 -14.63 -27.27 -13.88
N SER A 186 -14.95 -26.98 -15.13
CA SER A 186 -14.91 -28.00 -16.18
C SER A 186 -13.45 -28.35 -16.47
N GLN A 187 -13.18 -29.65 -16.53
CA GLN A 187 -11.86 -30.24 -16.75
C GLN A 187 -11.06 -29.52 -17.85
N HIS A 188 -9.80 -29.19 -17.53
CA HIS A 188 -8.69 -28.94 -18.47
C HIS A 188 -9.03 -28.11 -19.72
N LEU A 189 -8.94 -26.78 -19.62
CA LEU A 189 -8.76 -25.95 -20.81
C LEU A 189 -7.34 -26.21 -21.36
N SER A 190 -7.22 -27.23 -22.20
CA SER A 190 -6.09 -27.44 -23.11
C SER A 190 -6.14 -26.36 -24.21
N GLY A 191 -5.92 -25.12 -23.82
CA GLY A 191 -5.63 -24.02 -24.74
C GLY A 191 -4.13 -23.75 -24.73
N LYS A 192 -3.42 -24.24 -25.74
CA LYS A 192 -2.04 -23.83 -26.01
C LYS A 192 -2.04 -22.32 -26.29
N LEU A 193 -1.25 -21.57 -25.53
CA LEU A 193 -0.65 -20.32 -26.00
C LEU A 193 0.67 -20.66 -26.69
#